data_AF-A0A517S8X1-F1
#
_entry.id   AF-A0A517S8X1-F1
#
_cell.length_a   1.000
_cell.length_b   1.000
_cell.length_c   1.000
_cell.angle_alpha   90.00
_cell.angle_beta   90.00
_cell.angle_gamma   90.00
#
_symmetry.space_group_name_H-M   'P 1'
#
loop_
_entity.id
_entity.type
_entity.pdbx_description
1 polymer ?
#
loop_
_entity_poly.entity_id
_entity_poly.type
_entity_poly.pdbx_seq_one_letter_code
_entity_poly.pdbx_strand_id
1 'polypeptide(L)'
;MGYEVFITRAQSWAENQGLEITRPEWESLISTDPELRIDDENGPDYAIWLKHPSNSEAWICWRGGSISTKNPDAPLLRKMRDVASRLKAHLQDEDGESFPDECFVDDISFETQSPRSSLREPIAIVSLALSTTFFATVSCLTITGTANLQGNALRAPGMQLVAMFALLIAFGGVFSIPLALWGFQSTGNRTRWAWITIAMDALAFLILVANR
;
A
#
# COMPACT_ATOMS: atom_id res chain seq x y z
N MET A 1 2.23 -5.14 4.86
CA MET A 1 1.54 -5.59 3.64
C MET A 1 2.46 -6.62 3.03
N GLY A 2 1.95 -7.82 2.76
CA GLY A 2 2.76 -8.88 2.18
C GLY A 2 2.21 -9.24 0.81
N TYR A 3 3.08 -9.65 -0.10
CA TYR A 3 2.69 -10.11 -1.44
C TYR A 3 2.76 -11.65 -1.48
N GLU A 4 1.95 -12.22 -2.36
CA GLU A 4 1.91 -13.67 -2.59
C GLU A 4 2.33 -13.96 -4.04
N VAL A 5 2.97 -15.10 -4.22
CA VAL A 5 3.43 -15.56 -5.53
C VAL A 5 2.89 -16.96 -5.75
N PHE A 6 2.47 -17.23 -6.97
CA PHE A 6 1.78 -18.44 -7.38
C PHE A 6 2.54 -19.14 -8.52
N ILE A 7 2.58 -20.46 -8.48
CA ILE A 7 3.00 -21.32 -9.58
C ILE A 7 1.73 -21.96 -10.13
N THR A 8 1.47 -21.72 -11.41
CA THR A 8 0.27 -22.20 -12.11
C THR A 8 0.60 -22.56 -13.56
N ARG A 9 -0.21 -23.43 -14.18
CA ARG A 9 -0.15 -23.70 -15.63
C ARG A 9 -1.16 -22.84 -16.40
N ALA A 10 -2.17 -22.33 -15.71
CA ALA A 10 -3.18 -21.45 -16.30
C ALA A 10 -2.64 -20.05 -16.53
N GLN A 11 -3.19 -19.36 -17.53
CA GLN A 11 -2.81 -17.99 -17.87
C GLN A 11 -3.00 -17.02 -16.69
N SER A 12 -3.95 -17.29 -15.79
CA SER A 12 -4.10 -16.60 -14.51
C SER A 12 -4.20 -17.64 -13.41
N TRP A 13 -3.50 -17.42 -12.29
CA TRP A 13 -3.57 -18.31 -11.13
C TRP A 13 -5.00 -18.46 -10.58
N ALA A 14 -5.84 -17.43 -10.75
CA ALA A 14 -7.23 -17.43 -10.29
C ALA A 14 -8.15 -18.30 -11.18
N GLU A 15 -7.76 -18.55 -12.43
CA GLU A 15 -8.54 -19.27 -13.44
C GLU A 15 -7.90 -20.63 -13.77
N ASN A 16 -7.51 -21.39 -12.73
CA ASN A 16 -6.74 -22.64 -12.88
C ASN A 16 -7.57 -23.90 -13.19
N GLN A 17 -8.86 -23.75 -13.52
CA GLN A 17 -9.73 -24.90 -13.71
C GLN A 17 -9.33 -25.73 -14.95
N GLY A 18 -9.06 -27.02 -14.76
CA GLY A 18 -8.62 -27.95 -15.80
C GLY A 18 -7.12 -27.88 -16.13
N LEU A 19 -6.37 -27.01 -15.45
CA LEU A 19 -4.91 -26.85 -15.60
C LEU A 19 -4.18 -27.06 -14.26
N GLU A 20 -4.85 -27.70 -13.31
CA GLU A 20 -4.36 -27.87 -11.95
C GLU A 20 -3.06 -28.68 -11.91
N ILE A 21 -2.13 -28.25 -11.06
CA ILE A 21 -1.07 -29.10 -10.53
C ILE A 21 -1.73 -30.10 -9.60
N THR A 22 -1.68 -31.37 -9.96
CA THR A 22 -2.35 -32.41 -9.19
C THR A 22 -1.59 -32.74 -7.91
N ARG A 23 -2.29 -33.28 -6.91
CA ARG A 23 -1.66 -33.69 -5.65
C ARG A 23 -0.53 -34.73 -5.84
N PRO A 24 -0.65 -35.74 -6.72
CA PRO A 24 0.45 -36.66 -6.99
C PRO A 24 1.68 -35.98 -7.61
N GLU A 25 1.49 -34.95 -8.44
CA GLU A 25 2.62 -34.16 -8.98
C GLU A 25 3.33 -33.38 -7.88
N TRP A 26 2.58 -32.80 -6.94
CA TRP A 26 3.12 -32.15 -5.75
C TRP A 26 3.93 -33.12 -4.87
N GLU A 27 3.37 -34.28 -4.54
CA GLU A 27 4.06 -35.30 -3.74
C GLU A 27 5.31 -35.84 -4.46
N SER A 28 5.24 -36.01 -5.79
CA SER A 28 6.38 -36.41 -6.61
C SER A 28 7.47 -35.34 -6.64
N LEU A 29 7.10 -34.05 -6.70
CA LEU A 29 8.03 -32.93 -6.65
C LEU A 29 8.85 -32.97 -5.36
N ILE A 30 8.17 -33.07 -4.20
CA ILE A 30 8.80 -33.07 -2.88
C ILE A 30 9.69 -34.29 -2.68
N SER A 31 9.20 -35.48 -3.04
CA SER A 31 9.99 -36.72 -2.90
C SER A 31 11.24 -36.75 -3.78
N THR A 32 11.21 -36.06 -4.92
CA THR A 32 12.37 -35.95 -5.82
C THR A 32 13.33 -34.84 -5.43
N ASP A 33 12.88 -33.83 -4.67
CA ASP A 33 13.70 -32.70 -4.26
C ASP A 33 14.21 -32.87 -2.83
N PRO A 34 15.50 -33.23 -2.62
CA PRO A 34 16.04 -33.47 -1.28
C PRO A 34 16.12 -32.20 -0.43
N GLU A 35 15.86 -31.02 -1.01
CA GLU A 35 15.86 -29.76 -0.28
C GLU A 35 14.46 -29.39 0.22
N LEU A 36 13.41 -30.04 -0.25
CA LEU A 36 12.04 -29.81 0.20
C LEU A 36 11.62 -30.93 1.15
N ARG A 37 10.93 -30.57 2.23
CA ARG A 37 10.36 -31.52 3.19
C ARG A 37 8.95 -31.11 3.54
N ILE A 38 8.04 -32.08 3.63
CA ILE A 38 6.69 -31.83 4.15
C ILE A 38 6.77 -31.21 5.55
N ASP A 39 5.94 -30.22 5.77
CA ASP A 39 5.72 -29.63 7.07
C ASP A 39 4.69 -30.45 7.86
N ASP A 40 5.17 -31.28 8.77
CA ASP A 40 4.32 -32.13 9.60
C ASP A 40 3.38 -31.32 10.52
N GLU A 41 3.69 -30.05 10.82
CA GLU A 41 2.88 -29.19 11.69
C GLU A 41 1.71 -28.55 10.94
N ASN A 42 1.96 -28.05 9.72
CA ASN A 42 0.94 -27.37 8.91
C ASN A 42 0.17 -28.31 7.99
N GLY A 43 0.71 -29.51 7.74
CA GLY A 43 0.06 -30.59 7.02
C GLY A 43 0.71 -30.94 5.67
N PRO A 44 0.22 -32.01 5.00
CA PRO A 44 0.85 -32.60 3.82
C PRO A 44 0.87 -31.70 2.57
N ASP A 45 0.14 -30.60 2.61
CA ASP A 45 0.07 -29.64 1.52
C ASP A 45 1.12 -28.53 1.68
N TYR A 46 1.81 -28.46 2.81
CA TYR A 46 2.90 -27.52 3.07
C TYR A 46 4.26 -28.21 2.98
N ALA A 47 5.24 -27.54 2.40
CA ALA A 47 6.62 -27.98 2.39
C ALA A 47 7.57 -26.83 2.74
N ILE A 48 8.64 -27.15 3.47
CA ILE A 48 9.69 -26.23 3.89
C ILE A 48 10.93 -26.48 3.03
N TRP A 49 11.56 -25.41 2.54
CA TRP A 49 12.86 -25.47 1.88
C TRP A 49 14.00 -25.45 2.90
N LEU A 50 14.64 -26.59 3.10
CA LEU A 50 15.65 -26.84 4.13
C LEU A 50 16.99 -26.16 3.87
N LYS A 51 17.32 -25.82 2.62
CA LYS A 51 18.60 -25.22 2.23
C LYS A 51 18.51 -23.71 1.98
N HIS A 52 17.51 -23.06 2.56
CA HIS A 52 17.35 -21.63 2.43
C HIS A 52 18.56 -20.86 3.02
N PRO A 53 19.23 -19.97 2.28
CA PRO A 53 20.50 -19.37 2.71
C PRO A 53 20.40 -18.45 3.93
N SER A 54 19.24 -17.79 4.16
CA SER A 54 19.02 -16.92 5.33
C SER A 54 18.33 -17.61 6.51
N ASN A 55 18.02 -18.91 6.40
CA ASN A 55 17.25 -19.68 7.39
C ASN A 55 15.91 -19.02 7.82
N SER A 56 15.33 -18.19 6.95
CA SER A 56 13.98 -17.64 7.11
C SER A 56 12.91 -18.71 6.82
N GLU A 57 11.69 -18.48 7.28
CA GLU A 57 10.51 -19.33 7.02
C GLU A 57 10.23 -19.45 5.50
N ALA A 58 10.92 -20.39 4.85
CA ALA A 58 10.88 -20.61 3.41
C ALA A 58 9.93 -21.76 3.08
N TRP A 59 8.64 -21.55 3.36
CA TRP A 59 7.61 -22.52 3.07
C TRP A 59 6.98 -22.27 1.69
N ILE A 60 6.49 -23.34 1.07
CA ILE A 60 5.64 -23.32 -0.11
C ILE A 60 4.43 -24.22 0.18
N CYS A 61 3.25 -23.85 -0.30
CA CYS A 61 2.04 -24.64 -0.08
C CYS A 61 1.37 -24.99 -1.40
N TRP A 62 0.86 -26.20 -1.52
CA TRP A 62 -0.01 -26.61 -2.61
C TRP A 62 -1.47 -26.40 -2.17
N ARG A 63 -2.25 -25.67 -2.97
CA ARG A 63 -3.67 -25.45 -2.68
C ARG A 63 -4.44 -25.21 -3.97
N GLY A 64 -5.54 -25.92 -4.14
CA GLY A 64 -6.47 -25.69 -5.24
C GLY A 64 -5.83 -25.82 -6.64
N GLY A 65 -4.82 -26.69 -6.77
CA GLY A 65 -4.13 -26.89 -8.05
C GLY A 65 -2.99 -25.93 -8.33
N SER A 66 -2.66 -25.02 -7.41
CA SER A 66 -1.54 -24.08 -7.54
C SER A 66 -0.58 -24.25 -6.37
N ILE A 67 0.68 -23.81 -6.53
CA ILE A 67 1.64 -23.74 -5.43
C ILE A 67 1.87 -22.27 -5.09
N SER A 68 1.78 -21.86 -3.82
CA SER A 68 1.99 -20.48 -3.42
C SER A 68 2.92 -20.32 -2.22
N THR A 69 3.44 -19.11 -2.04
CA THR A 69 4.16 -18.68 -0.83
C THR A 69 3.98 -17.19 -0.61
N LYS A 70 4.17 -16.76 0.63
CA LYS A 70 3.99 -15.38 1.05
C LYS A 70 5.33 -14.70 1.35
N ASN A 71 5.53 -13.51 0.80
CA ASN A 71 6.74 -12.69 0.95
C ASN A 71 8.05 -13.42 0.61
N PRO A 72 8.16 -14.09 -0.56
CA PRO A 72 9.38 -14.80 -0.90
C PRO A 72 10.55 -13.84 -1.14
N ASP A 73 11.70 -14.11 -0.52
CA ASP A 73 12.91 -13.37 -0.84
C ASP A 73 13.51 -13.84 -2.18
N ALA A 74 14.59 -13.21 -2.64
CA ALA A 74 15.20 -13.53 -3.93
C ALA A 74 15.67 -15.00 -4.04
N PRO A 75 16.31 -15.61 -3.03
CA PRO A 75 16.55 -17.05 -2.99
C PRO A 75 15.28 -17.91 -3.15
N LEU A 76 14.22 -17.63 -2.40
CA LEU A 76 12.98 -18.40 -2.47
C LEU A 76 12.30 -18.24 -3.83
N LEU A 77 12.31 -17.05 -4.43
CA LEU A 77 11.82 -16.83 -5.80
C LEU A 77 12.58 -17.67 -6.83
N ARG A 78 13.91 -17.80 -6.70
CA ARG A 78 14.70 -18.68 -7.57
C ARG A 78 14.29 -20.14 -7.40
N LYS A 79 14.14 -20.61 -6.16
CA LYS A 79 13.68 -21.98 -5.89
C LYS A 79 12.29 -22.22 -6.48
N MET A 80 11.37 -21.26 -6.36
CA MET A 80 10.04 -21.35 -6.97
C MET A 80 10.10 -21.42 -8.49
N ARG A 81 11.00 -20.68 -9.14
CA ARG A 81 11.21 -20.77 -10.59
C ARG A 81 11.72 -22.15 -11.01
N ASP A 82 12.63 -22.74 -10.25
CA ASP A 82 13.11 -24.11 -10.51
C ASP A 82 11.97 -25.13 -10.39
N VAL A 83 11.10 -24.96 -9.37
CA VAL A 83 9.89 -25.77 -9.20
C VAL A 83 8.93 -25.59 -10.38
N ALA A 84 8.67 -24.35 -10.79
CA ALA A 84 7.79 -24.05 -11.93
C ALA A 84 8.30 -24.72 -13.21
N SER A 85 9.60 -24.63 -13.48
CA SER A 85 10.26 -25.26 -14.63
C SER A 85 10.08 -26.78 -14.64
N ARG A 86 10.22 -27.44 -13.48
CA ARG A 86 10.02 -28.90 -13.33
C ARG A 86 8.56 -29.32 -13.59
N LEU A 87 7.61 -28.46 -13.24
CA LEU A 87 6.18 -28.73 -13.39
C LEU A 87 5.60 -28.28 -14.75
N LYS A 88 6.45 -27.71 -15.62
CA LYS A 88 6.04 -27.03 -16.87
C LYS A 88 4.96 -25.98 -16.60
N ALA A 89 5.14 -25.24 -15.52
CA ALA A 89 4.28 -24.17 -15.03
C ALA A 89 5.06 -22.85 -15.10
N HIS A 90 4.39 -21.74 -14.81
CA HIS A 90 5.00 -20.42 -14.75
C HIS A 90 4.69 -19.76 -13.40
N LEU A 91 5.52 -18.77 -13.05
CA LEU A 91 5.43 -18.03 -11.81
C LEU A 91 4.67 -16.72 -12.04
N GLN A 92 3.67 -16.45 -11.22
CA GLN A 92 2.84 -15.23 -11.27
C GLN A 92 2.79 -14.55 -9.91
N ASP A 93 2.59 -13.24 -9.89
CA ASP A 93 2.21 -12.52 -8.67
C ASP A 93 0.70 -12.62 -8.39
N GLU A 94 0.26 -11.95 -7.32
CA GLU A 94 -1.15 -11.91 -6.92
C GLU A 94 -2.07 -11.23 -7.94
N ASP A 95 -1.53 -10.33 -8.77
CA ASP A 95 -2.26 -9.64 -9.83
C ASP A 95 -2.30 -10.46 -11.14
N GLY A 96 -1.59 -11.60 -11.19
CA GLY A 96 -1.49 -12.48 -12.35
C GLY A 96 -0.40 -12.07 -13.35
N GLU A 97 0.47 -11.12 -13.00
CA GLU A 97 1.62 -10.76 -13.82
C GLU A 97 2.67 -11.88 -13.73
N SER A 98 3.12 -12.35 -14.88
CA SER A 98 4.13 -13.42 -14.96
C SER A 98 5.52 -12.88 -14.71
N PHE A 99 6.31 -13.57 -13.90
CA PHE A 99 7.73 -13.28 -13.75
C PHE A 99 8.46 -13.72 -15.03
N PRO A 100 9.24 -12.84 -15.70
CA PRO A 100 9.95 -13.21 -16.91
C PRO A 100 11.01 -14.29 -16.65
N ASP A 101 11.13 -15.22 -17.60
CA ASP A 101 12.10 -16.33 -17.57
C ASP A 101 13.56 -15.84 -17.63
N GLU A 102 13.79 -14.70 -18.26
CA GLU A 102 15.10 -14.06 -18.41
C GLU A 102 15.20 -12.81 -17.54
N CYS A 103 15.56 -12.99 -16.28
CA CYS A 103 16.19 -11.92 -15.52
C CYS A 103 17.43 -12.50 -14.84
N PHE A 104 18.61 -12.06 -15.30
CA PHE A 104 19.88 -12.24 -14.62
C PHE A 104 19.74 -11.75 -13.18
N VAL A 105 19.73 -12.69 -12.23
CA VAL A 105 19.47 -12.43 -10.80
C VAL A 105 20.77 -12.08 -10.07
N ASP A 106 21.46 -11.05 -10.54
CA ASP A 106 22.44 -10.32 -9.73
C ASP A 106 21.94 -8.89 -9.41
N ASP A 107 20.96 -8.37 -10.17
CA ASP A 107 20.42 -7.00 -10.03
C ASP A 107 18.92 -6.96 -9.68
N ILE A 108 18.40 -7.95 -8.94
CA ILE A 108 17.14 -7.71 -8.20
C ILE A 108 17.48 -6.94 -6.92
N SER A 109 18.04 -5.73 -7.07
CA SER A 109 17.74 -4.67 -6.13
C SER A 109 16.23 -4.47 -6.22
N PHE A 110 15.54 -4.83 -5.14
CA PHE A 110 14.10 -4.64 -4.96
C PHE A 110 13.79 -3.15 -4.92
N GLU A 111 13.95 -2.47 -6.06
CA GLU A 111 13.24 -1.25 -6.31
C GLU A 111 11.81 -1.70 -6.51
N THR A 112 11.05 -1.63 -5.41
CA THR A 112 9.60 -1.78 -5.37
C THR A 112 9.03 -1.19 -6.64
N GLN A 113 8.69 -2.04 -7.62
CA GLN A 113 7.90 -1.64 -8.76
C GLN A 113 6.53 -1.32 -8.19
N SER A 114 6.38 -0.05 -7.82
CA SER A 114 5.10 0.61 -7.64
C SER A 114 4.24 0.25 -8.85
N PRO A 115 2.95 -0.09 -8.66
CA PRO A 115 2.10 -0.49 -9.76
C PRO A 115 2.12 0.59 -10.83
N ARG A 116 2.60 0.24 -12.02
CA ARG A 116 2.35 1.00 -13.25
C ARG A 116 0.89 0.75 -13.68
N SER A 117 -0.05 1.08 -12.80
CA SER A 117 -1.46 1.16 -13.12
C SER A 117 -2.06 2.34 -12.36
N SER A 118 -2.63 3.28 -13.11
CA SER A 118 -3.35 4.48 -12.61
C SER A 118 -2.52 5.66 -12.06
N LEU A 119 -1.56 6.15 -12.85
CA LEU A 119 -1.03 7.53 -12.70
C LEU A 119 -1.97 8.61 -13.27
N ARG A 120 -3.29 8.33 -13.38
CA ARG A 120 -4.29 9.33 -13.77
C ARG A 120 -5.15 9.86 -12.62
N GLU A 121 -5.09 9.26 -11.43
CA GLU A 121 -5.93 9.68 -10.29
C GLU A 121 -5.28 10.58 -9.22
N PRO A 122 -3.95 10.63 -8.97
CA PRO A 122 -3.44 11.52 -7.92
C PRO A 122 -3.37 13.00 -8.34
N ILE A 123 -3.31 13.31 -9.64
CA ILE A 123 -3.26 14.70 -10.14
C ILE A 123 -4.62 15.40 -9.96
N ALA A 124 -5.73 14.67 -10.10
CA ALA A 124 -7.07 15.23 -9.94
C ALA A 124 -7.37 15.59 -8.48
N ILE A 125 -6.97 14.75 -7.52
CA ILE A 125 -7.23 14.95 -6.09
C ILE A 125 -6.38 16.11 -5.55
N VAL A 126 -5.10 16.21 -5.96
CA VAL A 126 -4.22 17.33 -5.56
C VAL A 126 -4.71 18.66 -6.16
N SER A 127 -5.23 18.65 -7.39
CA SER A 127 -5.80 19.85 -8.02
C SER A 127 -7.09 20.34 -7.35
N LEU A 128 -7.94 19.41 -6.88
CA LEU A 128 -9.16 19.77 -6.17
C LEU A 128 -8.88 20.37 -4.78
N ALA A 129 -7.86 19.87 -4.07
CA ALA A 129 -7.44 20.36 -2.76
C ALA A 129 -6.75 21.74 -2.80
N LEU A 130 -5.96 22.01 -3.85
CA LEU A 130 -5.36 23.34 -4.09
C LEU A 130 -6.42 24.39 -4.48
N SER A 131 -7.49 23.98 -5.18
CA SER A 131 -8.56 24.90 -5.58
C SER A 131 -9.43 25.37 -4.41
N THR A 132 -9.73 24.50 -3.44
CA THR A 132 -10.57 24.87 -2.29
C THR A 132 -9.85 25.77 -1.29
N THR A 133 -8.55 25.56 -1.08
CA THR A 133 -7.72 26.44 -0.25
C THR A 133 -7.49 27.81 -0.88
N PHE A 134 -7.36 27.89 -2.20
CA PHE A 134 -7.27 29.17 -2.92
C PHE A 134 -8.58 29.98 -2.85
N PHE A 135 -9.75 29.35 -2.99
CA PHE A 135 -11.03 30.04 -2.90
C PHE A 135 -11.35 30.57 -1.49
N ALA A 136 -10.97 29.82 -0.45
CA ALA A 136 -11.16 30.24 0.94
C ALA A 136 -10.29 31.45 1.30
N THR A 137 -9.05 31.49 0.82
CA THR A 137 -8.11 32.60 1.09
C THR A 137 -8.50 33.87 0.33
N VAL A 138 -8.89 33.76 -0.94
CA VAL A 138 -9.38 34.91 -1.73
C VAL A 138 -10.69 35.46 -1.15
N SER A 139 -11.62 34.61 -0.73
CA SER A 139 -12.86 35.07 -0.09
C SER A 139 -12.60 35.80 1.23
N CYS A 140 -11.67 35.30 2.05
CA CYS A 140 -11.29 35.95 3.31
C CYS A 140 -10.60 37.31 3.07
N LEU A 141 -9.73 37.41 2.07
CA LEU A 141 -9.05 38.66 1.72
C LEU A 141 -10.03 39.72 1.18
N THR A 142 -11.08 39.30 0.47
CA THR A 142 -12.10 40.21 -0.08
C THR A 142 -13.02 40.77 1.02
N ILE A 143 -13.39 39.93 2.00
CA ILE A 143 -14.16 40.36 3.18
C ILE A 143 -13.34 41.33 4.04
N THR A 144 -12.04 41.09 4.20
CA THR A 144 -11.16 41.94 5.01
C THR A 144 -10.78 43.23 4.26
N GLY A 145 -10.61 43.18 2.94
CA GLY A 145 -10.30 44.33 2.10
C GLY A 145 -11.45 45.33 1.97
N THR A 146 -12.70 44.84 1.93
CA THR A 146 -13.88 45.73 1.93
C THR A 146 -14.10 46.38 3.29
N ALA A 147 -13.77 45.70 4.40
CA ALA A 147 -13.82 46.26 5.74
C ALA A 147 -12.78 47.39 5.99
N ASN A 148 -11.68 47.41 5.23
CA ASN A 148 -10.60 48.40 5.39
C ASN A 148 -10.83 49.69 4.57
N LEU A 149 -11.75 49.68 3.60
CA LEU A 149 -12.11 50.87 2.81
C LEU A 149 -13.09 51.82 3.55
N GLN A 150 -13.75 51.34 4.62
CA GLN A 150 -14.45 52.18 5.58
C GLN A 150 -13.56 52.34 6.82
N GLY A 151 -12.62 53.29 6.78
CA GLY A 151 -11.49 53.46 7.70
C GLY A 151 -11.78 53.71 9.19
N ASN A 152 -12.64 52.92 9.84
CA ASN A 152 -12.92 53.00 11.28
C ASN A 152 -13.17 51.63 11.96
N ALA A 153 -13.08 50.50 11.25
CA ALA A 153 -13.52 49.20 11.79
C ALA A 153 -12.49 48.47 12.70
N LEU A 154 -11.19 48.78 12.61
CA LEU A 154 -10.12 48.05 13.32
C LEU A 154 -9.98 48.35 14.83
N ARG A 155 -10.85 49.20 15.40
CA ARG A 155 -10.83 49.54 16.85
C ARG A 155 -11.78 48.72 17.72
N ALA A 156 -12.63 47.88 17.15
CA ALA A 156 -13.51 47.02 17.94
C ALA A 156 -12.74 45.77 18.42
N PRO A 157 -12.70 45.47 19.73
CA PRO A 157 -11.92 44.35 20.28
C PRO A 157 -12.34 42.98 19.71
N GLY A 158 -13.57 42.83 19.24
CA GLY A 158 -14.03 41.60 18.58
C GLY A 158 -13.37 41.33 17.22
N MET A 159 -12.90 42.35 16.51
CA MET A 159 -12.37 42.20 15.14
C MET A 159 -10.91 41.69 15.14
N GLN A 160 -10.14 42.02 16.18
CA GLN A 160 -8.80 41.47 16.38
C GLN A 160 -8.83 39.97 16.66
N LEU A 161 -9.83 39.50 17.41
CA LEU A 161 -10.04 38.08 17.67
C LEU A 161 -10.31 37.32 16.38
N VAL A 162 -11.20 37.83 15.53
CA VAL A 162 -11.56 37.23 14.24
C VAL A 162 -10.35 37.18 13.30
N ALA A 163 -9.53 38.23 13.24
CA ALA A 163 -8.31 38.25 12.45
C ALA A 163 -7.25 37.25 12.97
N MET A 164 -7.08 37.12 14.29
CA MET A 164 -6.19 36.12 14.90
C MET A 164 -6.65 34.68 14.59
N PHE A 165 -7.96 34.42 14.67
CA PHE A 165 -8.51 33.10 14.36
C PHE A 165 -8.40 32.74 12.88
N ALA A 166 -8.60 33.70 11.98
CA ALA A 166 -8.38 33.49 10.54
C ALA A 166 -6.91 33.13 10.23
N LEU A 167 -5.96 33.79 10.90
CA LEU A 167 -4.53 33.47 10.81
C LEU A 167 -4.20 32.09 11.39
N LEU A 168 -4.80 31.70 12.52
CA LEU A 168 -4.62 30.38 13.12
C LEU A 168 -5.17 29.25 12.23
N ILE A 169 -6.31 29.45 11.57
CA ILE A 169 -6.88 28.48 10.63
C ILE A 169 -5.99 28.37 9.38
N ALA A 170 -5.50 29.50 8.86
CA ALA A 170 -4.58 29.52 7.73
C ALA A 170 -3.26 28.82 8.06
N PHE A 171 -2.71 29.01 9.26
CA PHE A 171 -1.49 28.30 9.70
C PHE A 171 -1.76 26.84 10.05
N GLY A 172 -2.89 26.51 10.66
CA GLY A 172 -3.28 25.14 11.00
C GLY A 172 -3.38 24.25 9.76
N GLY A 173 -4.04 24.73 8.70
CA GLY A 173 -4.15 24.00 7.44
C GLY A 173 -2.81 23.72 6.76
N VAL A 174 -1.81 24.61 6.94
CA VAL A 174 -0.46 24.42 6.39
C VAL A 174 0.29 23.28 7.08
N PHE A 175 -0.02 22.95 8.33
CA PHE A 175 0.61 21.84 9.06
C PHE A 175 -0.19 20.53 8.98
N SER A 176 -1.52 20.59 8.84
CA SER A 176 -2.37 19.40 8.69
C SER A 176 -2.08 18.63 7.40
N ILE A 177 -1.83 19.34 6.30
CA ILE A 177 -1.66 18.75 4.97
C ILE A 177 -0.34 17.95 4.87
N PRO A 178 0.83 18.47 5.29
CA PRO A 178 2.08 17.71 5.30
C PRO A 178 2.03 16.50 6.25
N LEU A 179 1.36 16.63 7.40
CA LEU A 179 1.25 15.52 8.36
C LEU A 179 0.35 14.40 7.83
N ALA A 180 -0.76 14.75 7.16
CA ALA A 180 -1.62 13.79 6.48
C ALA A 180 -0.89 13.10 5.32
N LEU A 181 -0.09 13.86 4.53
CA LEU A 181 0.72 13.31 3.45
C LEU A 181 1.85 12.40 3.96
N TRP A 182 2.51 12.77 5.06
CA TRP A 182 3.54 11.95 5.71
C TRP A 182 2.97 10.64 6.27
N GLY A 183 1.82 10.71 6.97
CA GLY A 183 1.12 9.52 7.46
C GLY A 183 0.55 8.63 6.35
N PHE A 184 0.25 9.20 5.17
CA PHE A 184 -0.19 8.45 4.00
C PHE A 184 0.94 7.66 3.33
N GLN A 185 2.18 8.14 3.41
CA GLN A 185 3.35 7.46 2.88
C GLN A 185 3.93 6.40 3.84
N SER A 186 3.80 6.55 5.17
CA SER A 186 4.33 5.58 6.12
C SER A 186 3.37 4.41 6.38
N THR A 187 3.58 3.30 5.66
CA THR A 187 3.21 1.90 5.98
C THR A 187 1.80 1.59 6.53
N GLY A 188 1.03 0.84 5.71
CA GLY A 188 0.13 -0.24 6.13
C GLY A 188 -1.19 0.07 6.84
N ASN A 189 -1.43 1.29 7.34
CA ASN A 189 -2.61 1.57 8.16
C ASN A 189 -3.31 2.89 7.80
N ARG A 190 -3.68 3.03 6.53
CA ARG A 190 -4.28 4.24 5.94
C ARG A 190 -5.55 4.72 6.66
N THR A 191 -6.37 3.80 7.18
CA THR A 191 -7.63 4.13 7.86
C THR A 191 -7.42 4.78 9.21
N ARG A 192 -6.40 4.38 9.98
CA ARG A 192 -6.16 4.95 11.32
C ARG A 192 -5.75 6.41 11.28
N TRP A 193 -4.92 6.80 10.31
CA TRP A 193 -4.47 8.19 10.18
C TRP A 193 -5.59 9.14 9.75
N ALA A 194 -6.49 8.71 8.85
CA ALA A 194 -7.65 9.50 8.46
C ALA A 194 -8.58 9.81 9.64
N TRP A 195 -8.82 8.83 10.52
CA TRP A 195 -9.61 9.03 11.73
C TRP A 195 -8.94 9.98 12.73
N ILE A 196 -7.60 9.95 12.84
CA ILE A 196 -6.85 10.88 13.71
C ILE A 196 -7.00 12.32 13.21
N THR A 197 -6.84 12.57 11.90
CA THR A 197 -6.99 13.92 11.35
C THR A 197 -8.41 14.46 11.55
N ILE A 198 -9.44 13.63 11.29
CA ILE A 198 -10.84 14.02 11.50
C ILE A 198 -11.11 14.31 12.98
N ALA A 199 -10.55 13.51 13.90
CA ALA A 199 -10.71 13.72 15.34
C ALA A 199 -10.04 15.02 15.81
N MET A 200 -8.87 15.37 15.27
CA MET A 200 -8.19 16.63 15.61
C MET A 200 -8.97 17.85 15.13
N ASP A 201 -9.52 17.83 13.91
CA ASP A 201 -10.35 18.92 13.38
C ASP A 201 -11.66 19.07 14.19
N ALA A 202 -12.29 17.96 14.55
CA ALA A 202 -13.49 17.97 15.39
C ALA A 202 -13.22 18.51 16.81
N LEU A 203 -12.07 18.17 17.40
CA LEU A 203 -11.66 18.67 18.71
C LEU A 203 -11.37 20.18 18.66
N ALA A 204 -10.69 20.66 17.62
CA ALA A 204 -10.43 22.09 17.42
C ALA A 204 -11.75 22.87 17.28
N PHE A 205 -12.73 22.31 16.55
CA PHE A 205 -14.06 22.91 16.41
C PHE A 205 -14.82 22.95 17.75
N LEU A 206 -14.77 21.88 18.55
CA LEU A 206 -15.40 21.84 19.87
C LEU A 206 -14.81 22.86 20.83
N ILE A 207 -13.49 23.02 20.85
CA ILE A 207 -12.81 24.05 21.67
C ILE A 207 -13.26 25.45 21.25
N LEU A 208 -13.43 25.70 19.95
CA LEU A 208 -13.87 26.99 19.43
C LEU A 208 -15.32 27.31 19.84
N VAL A 209 -16.21 26.31 19.81
CA VAL A 209 -17.62 26.48 20.21
C VAL A 209 -17.76 26.65 21.72
N ALA A 210 -16.96 25.94 22.52
CA ALA A 210 -17.02 26.00 23.98
C ALA A 210 -16.49 27.32 24.57
N ASN A 211 -15.71 28.10 23.78
CA ASN A 211 -15.11 29.37 24.21
C ASN A 211 -15.83 30.61 23.67
N ARG A 212 -17.04 30.43 23.10
CA ARG A 212 -17.99 31.50 22.76
C ARG A 212 -19.05 31.64 23.84
#